data_AF-A0A381ZBC1-F1
#
_entry.id   AF-A0A381ZBC1-F1
#
_cell.length_a   1.000
_cell.length_b   1.000
_cell.length_c   1.000
_cell.angle_alpha   90.00
_cell.angle_beta   90.00
_cell.angle_gamma   90.00
#
_symmetry.space_group_name_H-M   'P 1'
#
loop_
_entity.id
_entity.type
_entity.pdbx_description
1 polymer ?
#
loop_
_entity_poly.entity_id
_entity_poly.type
_entity_poly.pdbx_seq_one_letter_code
_entity_poly.pdbx_strand_id
1 'polypeptide(L)'
;MSVKSERTAFTRHIKNGGLIHIPFAHAEGRFIVPDELLRKLIINEQTVFRYCGENGDISPEFPINPNGSDYNLAAVCNPSGNIMAIMPHPERTYLGDAIFTSMRDHIKNNYLLKHTSLSHEFPRYDIKKFKANKNASEWVIDMIITDNEAASVQNALSSLKFNVDITRQVHWEIVTAGGANDILKEIESSGELFNSNKEFISVINQNENTVSFLVRQKEDIHSISKLESLRKRFDIDGIVNLRRGVIWNVTVMGGNFETVINDILDTHIFFNPLSHECYRIS
;
A
#
# COMPACT_ATOMS: atom_id res chain seq x y z
N MET A 1 7.49 1.05 -22.57
CA MET A 1 8.56 0.23 -23.22
C MET A 1 8.49 -1.23 -22.74
N SER A 2 8.59 -2.20 -23.66
CA SER A 2 8.52 -3.64 -23.35
C SER A 2 9.89 -4.33 -23.19
N VAL A 3 9.91 -5.48 -22.50
CA VAL A 3 11.03 -6.45 -22.54
C VAL A 3 11.06 -7.24 -23.85
N LYS A 4 11.96 -8.23 -23.92
CA LYS A 4 12.06 -9.17 -25.05
C LYS A 4 10.76 -9.93 -25.30
N SER A 5 10.41 -10.11 -26.57
CA SER A 5 9.16 -10.69 -27.04
C SER A 5 8.94 -12.13 -26.56
N GLU A 6 10.01 -12.91 -26.47
CA GLU A 6 9.98 -14.32 -26.08
C GLU A 6 10.03 -14.57 -24.58
N ARG A 7 10.28 -13.53 -23.77
CA ARG A 7 10.47 -13.68 -22.31
C ARG A 7 9.18 -14.06 -21.59
N THR A 8 8.03 -13.59 -22.08
CA THR A 8 6.73 -13.80 -21.43
C THR A 8 5.70 -14.30 -22.42
N ALA A 9 4.60 -14.87 -21.92
CA ALA A 9 3.43 -15.19 -22.73
C ALA A 9 2.76 -13.95 -23.37
N PHE A 10 3.11 -12.74 -22.93
CA PHE A 10 2.35 -11.51 -23.17
C PHE A 10 3.02 -10.55 -24.17
N THR A 11 4.28 -10.77 -24.55
CA THR A 11 5.07 -9.81 -25.35
C THR A 11 5.42 -10.28 -26.76
N ARG A 12 4.98 -11.47 -27.21
CA ARG A 12 5.40 -12.06 -28.50
C ARG A 12 4.98 -11.24 -29.71
N HIS A 13 3.88 -10.51 -29.61
CA HIS A 13 3.36 -9.67 -30.70
C HIS A 13 3.80 -8.21 -30.58
N ILE A 14 4.72 -7.91 -29.67
CA ILE A 14 5.28 -6.58 -29.43
C ILE A 14 6.77 -6.66 -29.76
N LYS A 15 7.28 -5.73 -30.56
CA LYS A 15 8.72 -5.67 -30.87
C LYS A 15 9.53 -5.50 -29.59
N ASN A 16 10.74 -6.06 -29.54
CA ASN A 16 11.67 -5.81 -28.43
C ASN A 16 11.88 -4.31 -28.22
N GLY A 17 11.68 -3.81 -26.99
CA GLY A 17 11.71 -2.37 -26.70
C GLY A 17 10.53 -1.59 -27.27
N GLY A 18 9.46 -2.26 -27.68
CA GLY A 18 8.30 -1.65 -28.30
C GLY A 18 7.57 -0.70 -27.33
N LEU A 19 6.98 0.35 -27.92
CA LEU A 19 6.13 1.29 -27.21
C LEU A 19 4.67 0.92 -27.45
N ILE A 20 3.90 0.86 -26.37
CA ILE A 20 2.44 0.66 -26.40
C ILE A 20 1.79 1.74 -25.56
N HIS A 21 0.61 2.20 -25.99
CA HIS A 21 -0.13 3.27 -25.33
C HIS A 21 -1.35 2.68 -24.67
N ILE A 22 -1.30 2.54 -23.35
CA ILE A 22 -2.31 1.86 -22.54
C ILE A 22 -2.85 2.84 -21.50
N PRO A 23 -4.18 3.00 -21.36
CA PRO A 23 -4.73 3.87 -20.34
C PRO A 23 -4.41 3.31 -18.95
N PHE A 24 -4.21 4.19 -17.98
CA PHE A 24 -4.10 3.84 -16.56
C PHE A 24 -5.14 4.64 -15.78
N ALA A 25 -5.67 4.05 -14.70
CA ALA A 25 -6.71 4.67 -13.88
C ALA A 25 -6.63 4.11 -12.46
N HIS A 26 -5.60 4.51 -11.71
CA HIS A 26 -5.35 4.01 -10.35
C HIS A 26 -4.84 5.14 -9.43
N ALA A 27 -5.22 5.07 -8.15
CA ALA A 27 -4.68 5.94 -7.11
C ALA A 27 -3.62 5.24 -6.24
N GLU A 28 -3.55 3.90 -6.27
CA GLU A 28 -2.70 3.07 -5.41
C GLU A 28 -1.77 2.14 -6.20
N GLY A 29 -1.34 2.58 -7.39
CA GLY A 29 -0.60 1.75 -8.35
C GLY A 29 0.92 1.72 -8.17
N ARG A 30 1.48 2.36 -7.13
CA ARG A 30 2.93 2.50 -6.97
C ARG A 30 3.56 1.16 -6.58
N PHE A 31 4.36 0.61 -7.49
CA PHE A 31 5.13 -0.60 -7.23
C PHE A 31 6.42 -0.27 -6.47
N ILE A 32 6.59 -0.89 -5.29
CA ILE A 32 7.77 -0.71 -4.43
C ILE A 32 8.39 -2.09 -4.18
N VAL A 33 9.71 -2.20 -4.29
CA VAL A 33 10.44 -3.47 -4.17
C VAL A 33 11.84 -3.25 -3.58
N PRO A 34 12.37 -4.16 -2.74
CA PRO A 34 13.76 -4.07 -2.28
C PRO A 34 14.75 -4.06 -3.45
N ASP A 35 15.80 -3.23 -3.35
CA ASP A 35 16.83 -3.08 -4.39
C ASP A 35 17.43 -4.42 -4.85
N GLU A 36 17.69 -5.33 -3.91
CA GLU A 36 18.25 -6.65 -4.22
C GLU A 36 17.28 -7.48 -5.09
N LEU A 37 15.99 -7.47 -4.72
CA LEU A 37 14.96 -8.17 -5.46
C LEU A 37 14.73 -7.51 -6.83
N LEU A 38 14.73 -6.18 -6.89
CA LEU A 38 14.64 -5.45 -8.15
C LEU A 38 15.78 -5.83 -9.13
N ARG A 39 17.02 -5.89 -8.65
CA ARG A 39 18.17 -6.33 -9.47
C ARG A 39 17.96 -7.75 -10.01
N LYS A 40 17.48 -8.67 -9.17
CA LYS A 40 17.15 -10.04 -9.60
C LYS A 40 16.05 -10.05 -10.67
N LEU A 41 14.99 -9.26 -10.50
CA LEU A 41 13.92 -9.13 -11.49
C LEU A 41 14.43 -8.58 -12.83
N ILE A 42 15.33 -7.59 -12.80
CA ILE A 42 15.95 -7.02 -14.01
C ILE A 42 16.81 -8.08 -14.73
N ILE A 43 17.70 -8.76 -14.02
CA ILE A 43 18.57 -9.82 -14.57
C ILE A 43 17.72 -10.95 -15.17
N ASN A 44 16.62 -11.29 -14.51
CA ASN A 44 15.68 -12.33 -14.96
C ASN A 44 14.73 -11.86 -16.06
N GLU A 45 14.83 -10.61 -16.52
CA GLU A 45 13.93 -10.00 -17.51
C GLU A 45 12.44 -10.05 -17.09
N GLN A 46 12.16 -10.02 -15.78
CA GLN A 46 10.80 -10.05 -15.22
C GLN A 46 10.13 -8.68 -15.13
N THR A 47 10.78 -7.64 -15.65
CA THR A 47 10.35 -6.23 -15.64
C THR A 47 9.59 -5.86 -16.92
N VAL A 48 8.48 -6.56 -17.18
CA VAL A 48 7.83 -6.70 -18.49
C VAL A 48 7.54 -5.39 -19.22
N PHE A 49 6.98 -4.41 -18.51
CA PHE A 49 6.72 -3.08 -19.06
C PHE A 49 7.22 -2.01 -18.11
N ARG A 50 7.77 -0.95 -18.71
CA ARG A 50 8.15 0.28 -18.03
C ARG A 50 7.42 1.47 -18.60
N TYR A 51 7.00 2.40 -17.74
CA TYR A 51 6.53 3.72 -18.15
C TYR A 51 7.67 4.52 -18.78
N CYS A 52 7.38 5.18 -19.89
CA CYS A 52 8.32 5.97 -20.68
C CYS A 52 7.57 7.10 -21.38
N GLY A 53 8.29 8.15 -21.78
CA GLY A 53 7.78 9.20 -22.65
C GLY A 53 7.46 8.70 -24.05
N GLU A 54 6.91 9.59 -24.88
CA GLU A 54 6.47 9.29 -26.26
C GLU A 54 7.61 8.74 -27.13
N ASN A 55 8.85 9.15 -26.85
CA ASN A 55 10.05 8.71 -27.58
C ASN A 55 10.75 7.52 -26.93
N GLY A 56 10.17 6.93 -25.87
CA GLY A 56 10.78 5.85 -25.09
C GLY A 56 11.77 6.31 -24.03
N ASP A 57 11.90 7.62 -23.81
CA ASP A 57 12.71 8.20 -22.74
C ASP A 57 12.17 7.80 -21.36
N ILE A 58 13.09 7.52 -20.44
CA ILE A 58 12.76 7.09 -19.08
C ILE A 58 13.06 8.25 -18.14
N SER A 59 12.07 8.62 -17.34
CA SER A 59 12.22 9.54 -16.22
C SER A 59 11.42 9.01 -15.03
N PRO A 60 11.97 9.02 -13.79
CA PRO A 60 11.24 8.61 -12.60
C PRO A 60 10.16 9.63 -12.19
N GLU A 61 10.13 10.80 -12.84
CA GLU A 61 9.26 11.92 -12.51
C GLU A 61 7.90 11.85 -13.23
N PHE A 62 6.90 12.49 -12.63
CA PHE A 62 5.64 12.79 -13.29
C PHE A 62 5.85 13.75 -14.48
N PRO A 63 5.18 13.59 -15.63
CA PRO A 63 4.12 12.61 -15.91
C PRO A 63 4.61 11.26 -16.46
N ILE A 64 5.91 11.09 -16.71
CA ILE A 64 6.45 9.88 -17.36
C ILE A 64 6.28 8.65 -16.46
N ASN A 65 6.60 8.76 -15.18
CA ASN A 65 6.27 7.75 -14.18
C ASN A 65 5.05 8.24 -13.38
N PRO A 66 3.82 7.88 -13.76
CA PRO A 66 2.61 8.51 -13.24
C PRO A 66 2.34 8.20 -11.76
N ASN A 67 2.95 7.16 -11.22
CA ASN A 67 2.72 6.68 -9.86
C ASN A 67 4.01 6.53 -9.03
N GLY A 68 5.17 6.95 -9.55
CA GLY A 68 6.45 6.85 -8.85
C GLY A 68 6.91 5.41 -8.57
N SER A 69 6.52 4.45 -9.41
CA SER A 69 6.93 3.05 -9.26
C SER A 69 8.45 2.88 -9.43
N ASP A 70 9.05 2.00 -8.63
CA ASP A 70 10.46 1.66 -8.74
C ASP A 70 10.80 1.20 -10.15
N TYR A 71 11.92 1.71 -10.69
CA TYR A 71 12.40 1.41 -12.05
C TYR A 71 11.39 1.72 -13.18
N ASN A 72 10.41 2.60 -12.92
CA ASN A 72 9.28 2.92 -13.78
C ASN A 72 8.41 1.69 -14.10
N LEU A 73 8.35 0.70 -13.22
CA LEU A 73 7.63 -0.54 -13.52
C LEU A 73 6.13 -0.32 -13.69
N ALA A 74 5.62 -0.76 -14.83
CA ALA A 74 4.19 -0.81 -15.14
C ALA A 74 3.67 -2.26 -15.12
N ALA A 75 4.54 -3.24 -15.35
CA ALA A 75 4.21 -4.66 -15.29
C ALA A 75 5.40 -5.53 -14.88
N VAL A 76 5.11 -6.62 -14.18
CA VAL A 76 6.07 -7.67 -13.82
C VAL A 76 5.51 -9.06 -14.11
N CYS A 77 6.37 -10.06 -14.31
CA CYS A 77 5.94 -11.45 -14.46
C CYS A 77 6.56 -12.39 -13.43
N ASN A 78 5.92 -13.54 -13.23
CA ASN A 78 6.48 -14.62 -12.42
C ASN A 78 7.75 -15.21 -13.07
N PRO A 79 8.53 -16.04 -12.36
CA PRO A 79 9.79 -16.57 -12.89
C PRO A 79 9.61 -17.41 -14.18
N SER A 80 8.49 -18.12 -14.29
CA SER A 80 8.10 -18.87 -15.49
C SER A 80 7.63 -18.00 -16.66
N GLY A 81 7.33 -16.72 -16.46
CA GLY A 81 6.89 -15.79 -17.51
C GLY A 81 5.46 -15.99 -18.04
N ASN A 82 4.68 -16.88 -17.44
CA ASN A 82 3.31 -17.20 -17.85
C ASN A 82 2.22 -16.47 -17.03
N ILE A 83 2.61 -15.80 -15.95
CA ILE A 83 1.73 -14.93 -15.14
C ILE A 83 2.31 -13.53 -15.16
N MET A 84 1.49 -12.54 -15.47
CA MET A 84 1.87 -11.13 -15.47
C MET A 84 0.88 -10.32 -14.63
N ALA A 85 1.43 -9.44 -13.79
CA ALA A 85 0.70 -8.36 -13.16
C ALA A 85 1.00 -7.06 -13.92
N ILE A 86 -0.02 -6.28 -14.24
CA ILE A 86 0.09 -5.01 -14.97
C ILE A 86 -0.85 -3.99 -14.34
N MET A 87 -0.36 -2.77 -14.15
CA MET A 87 -1.15 -1.65 -13.59
C MET A 87 -1.95 -0.88 -14.64
N PRO A 88 -1.41 -0.59 -15.84
CA PRO A 88 -2.22 -0.11 -16.95
C PRO A 88 -3.33 -1.10 -17.32
N HIS A 89 -4.37 -0.59 -17.97
CA HIS A 89 -5.58 -1.32 -18.36
C HIS A 89 -5.60 -1.63 -19.86
N PRO A 90 -4.85 -2.66 -20.34
CA PRO A 90 -4.83 -3.02 -21.75
C PRO A 90 -6.20 -3.46 -22.27
N GLU A 91 -7.11 -3.89 -21.41
CA GLU A 91 -8.48 -4.27 -21.76
C GLU A 91 -9.36 -3.07 -22.14
N ARG A 92 -8.96 -1.84 -21.81
CA ARG A 92 -9.74 -0.62 -22.08
C ARG A 92 -9.41 0.04 -23.42
N THR A 93 -8.53 -0.56 -24.22
CA THR A 93 -8.14 -0.03 -25.54
C THR A 93 -7.74 -1.14 -26.49
N TYR A 94 -8.04 -0.98 -27.78
CA TYR A 94 -7.56 -1.89 -28.82
C TYR A 94 -6.03 -1.88 -28.95
N LEU A 95 -5.35 -0.82 -28.47
CA LEU A 95 -3.89 -0.75 -28.45
C LEU A 95 -3.26 -1.79 -27.50
N GLY A 96 -4.05 -2.38 -26.61
CA GLY A 96 -3.66 -3.50 -25.74
C GLY A 96 -3.79 -4.88 -26.38
N ASP A 97 -4.42 -5.01 -27.55
CA ASP A 97 -4.74 -6.30 -28.18
C ASP A 97 -3.50 -7.16 -28.45
N ALA A 98 -2.34 -6.54 -28.66
CA ALA A 98 -1.07 -7.25 -28.84
C ALA A 98 -0.72 -8.14 -27.61
N ILE A 99 -1.09 -7.72 -26.40
CA ILE A 99 -0.88 -8.50 -25.16
C ILE A 99 -1.78 -9.74 -25.16
N PHE A 100 -3.07 -9.56 -25.45
CA PHE A 100 -4.06 -10.65 -25.42
C PHE A 100 -3.87 -11.64 -26.56
N THR A 101 -3.54 -11.15 -27.76
CA THR A 101 -3.24 -12.02 -28.90
C THR A 101 -1.96 -12.82 -28.68
N SER A 102 -0.93 -12.22 -28.06
CA SER A 102 0.28 -12.95 -27.64
C SER A 102 -0.06 -14.06 -26.65
N MET A 103 -0.86 -13.74 -25.62
CA MET A 103 -1.30 -14.71 -24.61
C MET A 103 -2.08 -15.87 -25.25
N ARG A 104 -3.04 -15.57 -26.12
CA ARG A 104 -3.82 -16.57 -26.86
C ARG A 104 -2.91 -17.50 -27.67
N ASP A 105 -1.94 -16.94 -28.38
CA ASP A 105 -1.06 -17.72 -29.24
C ASP A 105 -0.08 -18.57 -28.42
N HIS A 106 0.35 -18.09 -27.25
CA HIS A 106 1.08 -18.92 -26.28
C HIS A 106 0.26 -20.11 -25.78
N ILE A 107 -1.02 -19.91 -25.43
CA ILE A 107 -1.91 -20.99 -24.99
C ILE A 107 -2.12 -22.02 -26.11
N LYS A 108 -2.33 -21.56 -27.36
CA LYS A 108 -2.57 -22.45 -28.51
C LYS A 108 -1.35 -23.28 -28.90
N ASN A 109 -0.16 -22.68 -28.88
CA ASN A 109 1.06 -23.29 -29.41
C ASN A 109 1.98 -23.83 -28.32
N ASN A 110 1.65 -23.61 -27.04
CA ASN A 110 2.42 -24.02 -25.87
C ASN A 110 3.92 -23.65 -25.98
N TYR A 111 4.20 -22.40 -26.38
CA TYR A 111 5.58 -21.95 -26.59
C TYR A 111 6.40 -22.09 -25.31
N LEU A 112 7.62 -22.63 -25.43
CA LEU A 112 8.55 -22.71 -24.31
C LEU A 112 8.91 -21.30 -23.80
N LEU A 113 8.84 -21.12 -22.49
CA LEU A 113 9.26 -19.91 -21.80
C LEU A 113 10.53 -20.19 -20.99
N LYS A 114 11.40 -19.18 -20.89
CA LYS A 114 12.59 -19.27 -20.06
C LYS A 114 12.19 -19.21 -18.59
N HIS A 115 12.39 -20.32 -17.89
CA HIS A 115 12.24 -20.37 -16.45
C HIS A 115 13.48 -19.78 -15.78
N THR A 116 13.27 -18.84 -14.88
CA THR A 116 14.31 -18.32 -13.99
C THR A 116 14.03 -18.75 -12.56
N SER A 117 15.05 -18.74 -11.70
CA SER A 117 14.86 -18.84 -10.26
C SER A 117 14.72 -17.43 -9.67
N LEU A 118 13.86 -17.30 -8.66
CA LEU A 118 13.73 -16.08 -7.88
C LEU A 118 13.56 -16.47 -6.43
N SER A 119 14.55 -16.16 -5.61
CA SER A 119 14.50 -16.30 -4.16
C SER A 119 14.85 -14.97 -3.52
N HIS A 120 14.07 -14.61 -2.51
CA HIS A 120 14.32 -13.46 -1.66
C HIS A 120 13.72 -13.75 -0.29
N GLU A 121 14.53 -13.61 0.74
CA GLU A 121 14.06 -13.68 2.12
C GLU A 121 13.72 -12.25 2.55
N PHE A 122 12.48 -12.04 2.97
CA PHE A 122 12.11 -10.78 3.59
C PHE A 122 12.68 -10.76 5.01
N PRO A 123 13.33 -9.67 5.42
CA PRO A 123 13.84 -9.57 6.78
C PRO A 123 12.66 -9.62 7.75
N ARG A 124 12.86 -10.26 8.92
CA ARG A 124 11.90 -10.12 10.02
C ARG A 124 11.93 -8.67 10.51
N TYR A 125 10.76 -8.05 10.55
CA TYR A 125 10.63 -6.67 10.98
C TYR A 125 10.44 -6.61 12.49
N ASP A 126 11.38 -5.97 13.18
CA ASP A 126 11.28 -5.74 14.62
C ASP A 126 10.27 -4.61 14.90
N ILE A 127 9.18 -4.95 15.56
CA ILE A 127 8.12 -3.99 15.88
C ILE A 127 8.52 -3.18 17.09
N LYS A 128 8.80 -1.90 16.83
CA LYS A 128 9.19 -0.95 17.88
C LYS A 128 7.99 -0.59 18.74
N LYS A 129 8.24 -0.28 20.02
CA LYS A 129 7.23 0.37 20.86
C LYS A 129 6.96 1.78 20.36
N PHE A 130 5.69 2.15 20.26
CA PHE A 130 5.30 3.51 19.91
C PHE A 130 5.76 4.49 21.01
N LYS A 131 6.24 5.66 20.60
CA LYS A 131 6.57 6.77 21.51
C LYS A 131 5.85 8.01 21.03
N ALA A 132 4.82 8.39 21.78
CA ALA A 132 4.06 9.60 21.51
C ALA A 132 4.98 10.84 21.52
N ASN A 133 4.73 11.74 20.57
CA ASN A 133 5.36 13.05 20.55
C ASN A 133 4.76 13.91 21.68
N LYS A 134 5.59 14.32 22.63
CA LYS A 134 5.15 15.10 23.81
C LYS A 134 4.50 16.45 23.46
N ASN A 135 4.79 16.97 22.27
CA ASN A 135 4.25 18.23 21.78
C ASN A 135 3.04 18.02 20.85
N ALA A 136 2.58 16.77 20.69
CA ALA A 136 1.43 16.44 19.87
C ALA A 136 0.22 16.10 20.72
N SER A 137 -0.95 16.41 20.19
CA SER A 137 -2.23 15.86 20.66
C SER A 137 -2.59 14.63 19.83
N GLU A 138 -3.04 13.59 20.50
CA GLU A 138 -3.43 12.33 19.87
C GLU A 138 -4.95 12.20 19.84
N TRP A 139 -5.51 11.98 18.66
CA TRP A 139 -6.90 11.57 18.51
C TRP A 139 -6.96 10.13 18.00
N VAL A 140 -7.77 9.32 18.67
CA VAL A 140 -8.13 7.98 18.24
C VAL A 140 -9.59 8.07 17.83
N ILE A 141 -9.88 7.67 16.61
CA ILE A 141 -11.20 7.81 16.00
C ILE A 141 -11.76 6.42 15.73
N ASP A 142 -12.94 6.16 16.26
CA ASP A 142 -13.68 4.93 16.04
C ASP A 142 -14.84 5.16 15.07
N MET A 143 -15.32 4.08 14.45
CA MET A 143 -16.47 4.12 13.56
C MET A 143 -17.75 3.73 14.31
N ILE A 144 -18.82 4.51 14.14
CA ILE A 144 -20.17 4.20 14.62
C ILE A 144 -20.79 3.09 13.76
N ILE A 145 -20.45 3.08 12.47
CA ILE A 145 -20.96 2.13 11.47
C ILE A 145 -19.99 0.95 11.29
N THR A 146 -20.44 -0.08 10.58
CA THR A 146 -19.61 -1.24 10.26
C THR A 146 -18.34 -0.85 9.51
N ASP A 147 -17.20 -1.31 10.03
CA ASP A 147 -15.90 -1.17 9.36
C ASP A 147 -15.64 -2.37 8.43
N ASN A 148 -15.83 -2.14 7.13
CA ASN A 148 -15.63 -3.17 6.11
C ASN A 148 -14.16 -3.59 5.96
N GLU A 149 -13.21 -2.69 6.22
CA GLU A 149 -11.78 -3.03 6.12
C GLU A 149 -11.39 -3.97 7.28
N ALA A 150 -11.86 -3.68 8.50
CA ALA A 150 -11.69 -4.58 9.63
C ALA A 150 -12.32 -5.95 9.37
N ALA A 151 -13.54 -5.98 8.80
CA ALA A 151 -14.19 -7.22 8.43
C ALA A 151 -13.42 -8.02 7.35
N SER A 152 -12.84 -7.35 6.35
CA SER A 152 -11.99 -8.00 5.35
C SER A 152 -10.72 -8.61 5.95
N VAL A 153 -10.06 -7.89 6.86
CA VAL A 153 -8.87 -8.39 7.58
C VAL A 153 -9.22 -9.56 8.49
N GLN A 154 -10.32 -9.46 9.23
CA GLN A 154 -10.88 -10.55 10.03
C GLN A 154 -11.08 -11.82 9.18
N ASN A 155 -11.75 -11.69 8.04
CA ASN A 155 -12.02 -12.82 7.14
C ASN A 155 -10.72 -13.45 6.59
N ALA A 156 -9.72 -12.62 6.25
CA ALA A 156 -8.42 -13.12 5.81
C ALA A 156 -7.71 -13.93 6.90
N LEU A 157 -7.69 -13.43 8.14
CA LEU A 157 -7.07 -14.12 9.27
C LEU A 157 -7.83 -15.40 9.67
N SER A 158 -9.16 -15.37 9.65
CA SER A 158 -9.98 -16.56 9.87
C SER A 158 -9.76 -17.63 8.80
N SER A 159 -9.53 -17.24 7.54
CA SER A 159 -9.17 -18.17 6.46
C SER A 159 -7.81 -18.84 6.68
N LEU A 160 -6.91 -18.17 7.41
CA LEU A 160 -5.64 -18.72 7.89
C LEU A 160 -5.76 -19.46 9.23
N LYS A 161 -6.99 -19.65 9.73
CA LYS A 161 -7.33 -20.36 10.98
C LYS A 161 -6.88 -19.65 12.27
N PHE A 162 -6.63 -18.34 12.22
CA PHE A 162 -6.43 -17.56 13.43
C PHE A 162 -7.76 -17.34 14.15
N ASN A 163 -7.81 -17.66 15.45
CA ASN A 163 -8.95 -17.40 16.32
C ASN A 163 -8.76 -16.07 17.06
N VAL A 164 -8.96 -14.98 16.33
CA VAL A 164 -8.81 -13.59 16.81
C VAL A 164 -10.03 -12.77 16.45
N ASP A 165 -10.26 -11.70 17.21
CA ASP A 165 -11.20 -10.63 16.89
C ASP A 165 -10.41 -9.37 16.52
N ILE A 166 -10.80 -8.71 15.42
CA ILE A 166 -10.11 -7.55 14.86
C ILE A 166 -11.01 -6.33 14.89
N THR A 167 -10.51 -5.26 15.50
CA THR A 167 -11.10 -3.92 15.34
C THR A 167 -10.07 -2.94 14.79
N ARG A 168 -10.55 -1.87 14.17
CA ARG A 168 -9.74 -0.85 13.53
C ARG A 168 -10.15 0.53 14.01
N GLN A 169 -9.16 1.37 14.28
CA GLN A 169 -9.36 2.79 14.60
C GLN A 169 -8.43 3.64 13.74
N VAL A 170 -8.78 4.91 13.53
CA VAL A 170 -7.89 5.89 12.89
C VAL A 170 -7.16 6.66 13.97
N HIS A 171 -5.85 6.84 13.79
CA HIS A 171 -5.01 7.62 14.69
C HIS A 171 -4.59 8.92 14.02
N TRP A 172 -4.67 10.02 14.73
CA TRP A 172 -4.12 11.31 14.35
C TRP A 172 -3.14 11.80 15.41
N GLU A 173 -1.97 12.26 14.98
CA GLU A 173 -1.02 13.01 15.78
C GLU A 173 -0.95 14.43 15.22
N ILE A 174 -1.38 15.39 16.04
CA ILE A 174 -1.58 16.79 15.66
C ILE A 174 -0.59 17.65 16.45
N VAL A 175 0.37 18.26 15.77
CA VAL A 175 1.34 19.18 16.39
C VAL A 175 0.91 20.61 16.11
N THR A 176 0.81 21.44 17.14
CA THR A 176 0.44 22.86 17.04
C THR A 176 1.55 23.78 17.57
N ALA A 177 1.59 25.02 17.11
CA ALA A 177 2.61 26.02 17.48
C ALA A 177 2.37 26.68 18.85
N GLY A 178 1.40 26.19 19.64
CA GLY A 178 0.90 26.80 20.87
C GLY A 178 -0.64 26.91 20.83
N GLY A 179 -1.29 27.17 21.96
CA GLY A 179 -2.76 27.34 22.00
C GLY A 179 -3.55 26.11 21.58
N ALA A 180 -3.04 24.91 21.86
CA ALA A 180 -3.56 23.64 21.33
C ALA A 180 -5.07 23.47 21.46
N ASN A 181 -5.66 23.86 22.59
CA ASN A 181 -7.08 23.62 22.84
C ASN A 181 -8.03 24.36 21.86
N ASP A 182 -7.71 25.58 21.46
CA ASP A 182 -8.59 26.35 20.57
C ASP A 182 -8.44 25.87 19.13
N ILE A 183 -7.21 25.64 18.68
CA ILE A 183 -6.92 25.06 17.36
C ILE A 183 -7.57 23.68 17.22
N LEU A 184 -7.49 22.82 18.24
CA LEU A 184 -8.10 21.48 18.20
C LEU A 184 -9.64 21.55 18.08
N LYS A 185 -10.30 22.53 18.72
CA LYS A 185 -11.74 22.73 18.56
C LYS A 185 -12.10 23.21 17.16
N GLU A 186 -11.29 24.10 16.58
CA GLU A 186 -11.48 24.54 15.20
C GLU A 186 -11.33 23.35 14.23
N ILE A 187 -10.30 22.52 14.40
CA ILE A 187 -10.10 21.29 13.63
C ILE A 187 -11.30 20.34 13.79
N GLU A 188 -11.77 20.12 15.01
CA GLU A 188 -12.94 19.26 15.27
C GLU A 188 -14.19 19.81 14.57
N SER A 189 -14.42 21.13 14.65
CA SER A 189 -15.57 21.80 14.03
C SER A 189 -15.53 21.76 12.49
N SER A 190 -14.33 21.67 11.90
CA SER A 190 -14.16 21.57 10.45
C SER A 190 -14.67 20.25 9.88
N GLY A 191 -14.67 19.17 10.67
CA GLY A 191 -14.98 17.82 10.21
C GLY A 191 -13.97 17.25 9.19
N GLU A 192 -12.80 17.88 9.02
CA GLU A 192 -11.85 17.52 7.97
C GLU A 192 -11.05 16.25 8.29
N LEU A 193 -10.82 15.98 9.58
CA LEU A 193 -10.07 14.80 10.07
C LEU A 193 -10.95 13.59 10.38
N PHE A 194 -12.23 13.80 10.72
CA PHE A 194 -13.24 12.75 10.91
C PHE A 194 -14.65 13.33 10.75
N ASN A 195 -15.62 12.49 10.42
CA ASN A 195 -17.02 12.85 10.26
C ASN A 195 -17.85 12.42 11.48
N SER A 196 -18.26 13.38 12.31
CA SER A 196 -19.02 13.14 13.54
C SER A 196 -20.34 12.38 13.38
N ASN A 197 -20.92 12.31 12.16
CA ASN A 197 -22.12 11.53 11.90
C ASN A 197 -21.85 10.01 11.79
N LYS A 198 -20.60 9.62 11.57
CA LYS A 198 -20.17 8.24 11.30
C LYS A 198 -19.04 7.78 12.20
N GLU A 199 -18.36 8.71 12.86
CA GLU A 199 -17.12 8.51 13.58
C GLU A 199 -17.14 9.34 14.87
N PHE A 200 -16.39 8.92 15.88
CA PHE A 200 -16.27 9.64 17.14
C PHE A 200 -14.88 9.49 17.74
N ILE A 201 -14.46 10.47 18.54
CA ILE A 201 -13.20 10.41 19.28
C ILE A 201 -13.36 9.39 20.41
N SER A 202 -12.47 8.41 20.45
CA SER A 202 -12.44 7.31 21.39
C SER A 202 -11.06 7.17 22.04
N VAL A 203 -10.85 6.07 22.74
CA VAL A 203 -9.55 5.66 23.29
C VAL A 203 -9.20 4.27 22.78
N ILE A 204 -7.91 3.92 22.83
CA ILE A 204 -7.47 2.56 22.54
C ILE A 204 -7.93 1.67 23.70
N ASN A 205 -8.77 0.68 23.39
CA ASN A 205 -9.28 -0.24 24.39
C ASN A 205 -8.16 -1.20 24.83
N GLN A 206 -7.90 -1.24 26.14
CA GLN A 206 -6.96 -2.19 26.74
C GLN A 206 -7.75 -3.29 27.44
N ASN A 207 -8.00 -4.37 26.70
CA ASN A 207 -8.63 -5.58 27.25
C ASN A 207 -7.57 -6.65 27.52
N GLU A 208 -7.86 -7.58 28.45
CA GLU A 208 -7.05 -8.79 28.59
C GLU A 208 -6.97 -9.52 27.23
N ASN A 209 -5.79 -10.04 26.88
CA ASN A 209 -5.52 -10.70 25.60
C ASN A 209 -5.72 -9.82 24.36
N THR A 210 -5.56 -8.51 24.46
CA THR A 210 -5.57 -7.60 23.30
C THR A 210 -4.20 -6.91 23.13
N VAL A 211 -3.72 -6.85 21.90
CA VAL A 211 -2.54 -6.04 21.50
C VAL A 211 -2.96 -5.04 20.43
N SER A 212 -2.36 -3.86 20.46
CA SER A 212 -2.67 -2.79 19.50
C SER A 212 -1.44 -2.41 18.69
N PHE A 213 -1.61 -2.35 17.36
CA PHE A 213 -0.57 -1.98 16.41
C PHE A 213 -0.92 -0.70 15.67
N LEU A 214 -0.09 0.34 15.80
CA LEU A 214 -0.17 1.55 14.99
C LEU A 214 0.61 1.37 13.70
N VAL A 215 -0.09 1.40 12.58
CA VAL A 215 0.47 1.34 11.23
C VAL A 215 0.38 2.73 10.59
N ARG A 216 1.51 3.26 10.12
CA ARG A 216 1.59 4.57 9.44
C ARG A 216 2.22 4.40 8.07
N GLN A 217 1.79 5.20 7.10
CA GLN A 217 2.51 5.30 5.82
C GLN A 217 3.84 6.01 6.04
N LYS A 218 4.92 5.49 5.46
CA LYS A 218 6.23 6.18 5.46
C LYS A 218 6.13 7.52 4.71
N GLU A 219 5.33 7.55 3.66
CA GLU A 219 5.00 8.74 2.88
C GLU A 219 3.53 9.12 3.10
N ASP A 220 3.26 9.94 4.11
CA ASP A 220 1.90 10.29 4.54
C ASP A 220 1.31 11.44 3.71
N ILE A 221 1.00 11.16 2.43
CA ILE A 221 0.39 12.12 1.51
C ILE A 221 -1.00 12.55 1.98
N HIS A 222 -1.71 11.67 2.68
CA HIS A 222 -3.03 11.97 3.21
C HIS A 222 -2.97 13.10 4.24
N SER A 223 -2.07 13.02 5.22
CA SER A 223 -1.90 14.10 6.21
C SER A 223 -1.45 15.40 5.58
N ILE A 224 -0.59 15.37 4.56
CA ILE A 224 -0.19 16.58 3.82
C ILE A 224 -1.41 17.24 3.17
N SER A 225 -2.24 16.46 2.45
CA SER A 225 -3.47 16.95 1.83
C SER A 225 -4.44 17.55 2.85
N LYS A 226 -4.61 16.88 4.00
CA LYS A 226 -5.48 17.33 5.09
C LYS A 226 -4.97 18.60 5.78
N LEU A 227 -3.67 18.69 6.00
CA LEU A 227 -3.04 19.90 6.54
C LEU A 227 -3.25 21.10 5.60
N GLU A 228 -3.09 20.90 4.29
CA GLU A 228 -3.35 21.93 3.28
C GLU A 228 -4.83 22.34 3.25
N SER A 229 -5.75 21.38 3.36
CA SER A 229 -7.20 21.65 3.46
C SER A 229 -7.52 22.50 4.70
N LEU A 230 -7.06 22.08 5.88
CA LEU A 230 -7.26 22.80 7.14
C LEU A 230 -6.74 24.25 7.07
N ARG A 231 -5.54 24.46 6.54
CA ARG A 231 -4.95 25.80 6.42
C ARG A 231 -5.64 26.65 5.36
N LYS A 232 -5.80 26.14 4.14
CA LYS A 232 -6.22 26.97 2.99
C LYS A 232 -7.72 27.11 2.84
N ARG A 233 -8.48 26.08 3.25
CA ARG A 233 -9.95 26.05 3.08
C ARG A 233 -10.68 26.47 4.35
N PHE A 234 -10.16 26.09 5.51
CA PHE A 234 -10.79 26.37 6.80
C PHE A 234 -10.11 27.51 7.57
N ASP A 235 -9.02 28.08 7.05
CA ASP A 235 -8.29 29.21 7.65
C ASP A 235 -7.76 28.90 9.05
N ILE A 236 -7.43 27.63 9.32
CA ILE A 236 -6.92 27.16 10.60
C ILE A 236 -5.38 27.20 10.56
N ASP A 237 -4.83 28.28 11.08
CA ASP A 237 -3.40 28.47 11.23
C ASP A 237 -2.83 27.78 12.49
N GLY A 238 -1.50 27.75 12.61
CA GLY A 238 -0.83 27.25 13.82
C GLY A 238 -0.73 25.71 13.92
N ILE A 239 -1.30 24.96 13.00
CA ILE A 239 -1.02 23.52 12.85
C ILE A 239 0.37 23.38 12.24
N VAL A 240 1.32 22.74 12.93
CA VAL A 240 2.71 22.57 12.48
C VAL A 240 2.87 21.32 11.64
N ASN A 241 2.31 20.21 12.12
CA ASN A 241 2.44 18.91 11.48
C ASN A 241 1.22 18.04 11.81
N LEU A 242 0.89 17.16 10.87
CA LEU A 242 -0.17 16.17 11.00
C LEU A 242 0.39 14.81 10.58
N ARG A 243 0.10 13.76 11.36
CA ARG A 243 0.35 12.38 10.96
C ARG A 243 -0.87 11.53 11.19
N ARG A 244 -1.14 10.65 10.24
CA ARG A 244 -2.23 9.68 10.28
C ARG A 244 -1.68 8.27 10.42
N GLY A 245 -2.41 7.45 11.15
CA GLY A 245 -2.20 6.01 11.17
C GLY A 245 -3.51 5.24 11.27
N VAL A 246 -3.38 3.93 11.16
CA VAL A 246 -4.43 2.96 11.45
C VAL A 246 -3.98 2.16 12.66
N ILE A 247 -4.86 2.04 13.65
CA ILE A 247 -4.65 1.16 14.79
C ILE A 247 -5.41 -0.12 14.53
N TRP A 248 -4.70 -1.24 14.52
CA TRP A 248 -5.27 -2.57 14.51
C TRP A 248 -5.25 -3.11 15.94
N ASN A 249 -6.43 -3.34 16.51
CA ASN A 249 -6.55 -4.03 17.79
C ASN A 249 -6.85 -5.49 17.52
N VAL A 250 -6.02 -6.36 18.08
CA VAL A 250 -6.09 -7.82 17.90
C VAL A 250 -6.36 -8.46 19.23
N THR A 251 -7.56 -9.00 19.41
CA THR A 251 -7.94 -9.75 20.60
C THR A 251 -7.80 -11.25 20.33
N VAL A 252 -6.94 -11.92 21.07
CA VAL A 252 -6.70 -13.37 20.91
C VAL A 252 -7.73 -14.16 21.70
N MET A 253 -8.55 -14.92 20.98
CA MET A 253 -9.65 -15.71 21.56
C MET A 253 -9.26 -17.16 21.88
N GLY A 254 -8.09 -17.61 21.42
CA GLY A 254 -7.53 -18.92 21.77
C GLY A 254 -6.10 -19.13 21.26
N GLY A 255 -5.36 -19.99 21.96
CA GLY A 255 -3.95 -20.27 21.69
C GLY A 255 -2.99 -19.50 22.60
N ASN A 256 -1.68 -19.64 22.34
CA ASN A 256 -0.68 -18.84 23.05
C ASN A 256 -0.62 -17.43 22.46
N PHE A 257 -0.86 -16.42 23.29
CA PHE A 257 -0.94 -15.02 22.88
C PHE A 257 0.24 -14.56 22.00
N GLU A 258 1.48 -14.66 22.50
CA GLU A 258 2.65 -14.17 21.77
C GLU A 258 2.95 -14.98 20.51
N THR A 259 2.69 -16.30 20.52
CA THR A 259 2.83 -17.11 19.29
C THR A 259 1.84 -16.67 18.22
N VAL A 260 0.56 -16.55 18.57
CA VAL A 260 -0.49 -16.12 17.62
C VAL A 260 -0.17 -14.74 17.03
N ILE A 261 0.25 -13.80 17.87
CA ILE A 261 0.59 -12.45 17.41
C ILE A 261 1.79 -12.45 16.46
N ASN A 262 2.87 -13.18 16.76
CA ASN A 262 4.02 -13.27 15.87
C ASN A 262 3.66 -13.91 14.52
N ASP A 263 2.87 -14.99 14.54
CA ASP A 263 2.43 -15.67 13.31
C ASP A 263 1.56 -14.75 12.45
N ILE A 264 0.68 -13.94 13.05
CA ILE A 264 -0.13 -12.95 12.33
C ILE A 264 0.76 -11.87 11.71
N LEU A 265 1.76 -11.37 12.42
CA LEU A 265 2.66 -10.34 11.91
C LEU A 265 3.49 -10.82 10.71
N ASP A 266 3.89 -12.09 10.70
CA ASP A 266 4.58 -12.74 9.59
C ASP A 266 3.71 -12.87 8.32
N THR A 267 2.38 -12.70 8.43
CA THR A 267 1.49 -12.66 7.24
C THR A 267 1.54 -11.35 6.46
N HIS A 268 2.02 -10.27 7.08
CA HIS A 268 1.97 -8.91 6.54
C HIS A 268 0.58 -8.38 6.15
N ILE A 269 -0.51 -8.98 6.66
CA ILE A 269 -1.88 -8.53 6.38
C ILE A 269 -2.15 -7.13 6.93
N PHE A 270 -1.64 -6.80 8.12
CA PHE A 270 -1.87 -5.49 8.74
C PHE A 270 -1.04 -4.36 8.11
N PHE A 271 0.13 -4.68 7.57
CA PHE A 271 1.04 -3.68 7.01
C PHE A 271 2.03 -4.28 6.01
N ASN A 272 2.26 -3.53 4.93
CA ASN A 272 3.40 -3.75 4.04
C ASN A 272 4.64 -3.03 4.61
N PRO A 273 5.71 -3.74 5.02
CA PRO A 273 6.86 -3.13 5.67
C PRO A 273 7.73 -2.27 4.73
N LEU A 274 7.54 -2.36 3.41
CA LEU A 274 8.22 -1.49 2.46
C LEU A 274 7.63 -0.07 2.48
N SER A 275 6.30 0.05 2.57
CA SER A 275 5.58 1.32 2.52
C SER A 275 5.10 1.84 3.88
N HIS A 276 5.11 1.00 4.92
CA HIS A 276 4.57 1.34 6.25
C HIS A 276 5.60 1.22 7.37
N GLU A 277 5.41 2.03 8.40
CA GLU A 277 5.97 1.86 9.73
C GLU A 277 4.92 1.17 10.61
N CYS A 278 5.33 0.25 11.47
CA CYS A 278 4.45 -0.45 12.41
C CYS A 278 5.01 -0.35 13.82
N TYR A 279 4.15 -0.02 14.79
CA TYR A 279 4.52 0.15 16.19
C TYR A 279 3.55 -0.60 17.11
N ARG A 280 4.05 -1.23 18.16
CA ARG A 280 3.23 -1.81 19.25
C ARG A 280 2.94 -0.71 20.27
N ILE A 281 1.66 -0.51 20.61
CA ILE A 281 1.22 0.57 21.51
C ILE A 281 0.89 0.03 22.92
N SER A 282 0.24 -1.13 22.97
CA SER A 282 -0.18 -1.83 24.19
C SER A 282 0.06 -3.32 24.04
#